data_AF-B9TDE1-F1
#
_entry.id   AF-B9TDE1-F1
#
_cell.length_a   1.000
_cell.length_b   1.000
_cell.length_c   1.000
_cell.angle_alpha   90.00
_cell.angle_beta   90.00
_cell.angle_gamma   90.00
#
_symmetry.space_group_name_H-M   'P 1'
#
loop_
_entity.id
_entity.type
_entity.pdbx_description
1 polymer ?
#
loop_
_entity_poly.entity_id
_entity_poly.type
_entity_poly.pdbx_seq_one_letter_code
_entity_poly.pdbx_strand_id
1 'polypeptide(L)'
;MTHDEQQEYLLKLSFGPYASEPTKAAWISEERRVPLTPPEWASAAAALTGFDLRPALPRIKANTLVMSGRYDRLNSVQDGQECASLISDVEFVEMKRSGHFPNVEEPTLYITLLREFLAGCSKEVHVQDSQVQDPEEVGRGFSILGMLDTRAKTLAVIREVASHIEPGMTEDDAVQLTKSLLADAGMARTWHPVIVRFGANTARPLTEQPASRVVLAENDIFFIDIGPRYGAWEGDAGDTFVVGDHAEHARCARDVKALFHDVRALWINEGLTGAELYRHAAEAASKAGWLLDPVVAGHRLSDYPHAAIHAGPLARLERRPAAMRWVVECHIRDPQGRFGAFFEDMLLPDEYYA
;
A
#
# COMPACT_ATOMS: atom_id res chain seq x y z
N MET A 1 -20.74 28.42 27.24
CA MET A 1 -20.11 27.10 27.43
C MET A 1 -19.14 27.22 28.60
N THR A 2 -19.12 26.24 29.49
CA THR A 2 -18.07 26.10 30.52
C THR A 2 -16.72 25.77 29.85
N HIS A 3 -15.62 25.88 30.60
CA HIS A 3 -14.29 25.47 30.12
C HIS A 3 -14.31 24.01 29.63
N ASP A 4 -14.91 23.12 30.39
CA ASP A 4 -14.96 21.69 30.07
C ASP A 4 -15.83 21.41 28.85
N GLU A 5 -16.94 22.14 28.68
CA GLU A 5 -17.77 22.08 27.47
C GLU A 5 -17.01 22.57 26.23
N GLN A 6 -16.15 23.59 26.36
CA GLN A 6 -15.30 24.06 25.26
C GLN A 6 -14.23 23.04 24.88
N GLN A 7 -13.56 22.44 25.87
CA GLN A 7 -12.59 21.38 25.63
C GLN A 7 -13.22 20.16 24.95
N GLU A 8 -14.39 19.72 25.43
CA GLU A 8 -15.11 18.60 24.83
C GLU A 8 -15.57 18.91 23.41
N TYR A 9 -16.00 20.15 23.15
CA TYR A 9 -16.38 20.59 21.81
C TYR A 9 -15.20 20.58 20.84
N LEU A 10 -14.04 21.09 21.24
CA LEU A 10 -12.84 21.08 20.41
C LEU A 10 -12.40 19.66 20.07
N LEU A 11 -12.34 18.76 21.06
CA LEU A 11 -11.97 17.36 20.85
C LEU A 11 -12.90 16.63 19.87
N LYS A 12 -14.21 16.95 19.89
CA LYS A 12 -15.17 16.42 18.92
C LYS A 12 -14.89 16.88 17.48
N LEU A 13 -14.28 18.04 17.31
CA LEU A 13 -13.91 18.59 16.00
C LEU A 13 -12.51 18.17 15.56
N SER A 14 -11.67 17.70 16.48
CA SER A 14 -10.28 17.33 16.20
C SER A 14 -10.16 16.04 15.36
N PHE A 15 -11.02 15.04 15.57
CA PHE A 15 -10.87 13.75 14.88
C PHE A 15 -11.58 13.71 13.53
N GLY A 16 -10.95 13.06 12.56
CA GLY A 16 -11.53 12.69 11.28
C GLY A 16 -12.58 11.56 11.41
N PRO A 17 -13.36 11.33 10.35
CA PRO A 17 -14.46 10.37 10.36
C PRO A 17 -14.00 8.89 10.44
N TYR A 18 -12.72 8.62 10.20
CA TYR A 18 -12.15 7.26 10.19
C TYR A 18 -11.54 6.84 11.53
N ALA A 19 -11.37 7.77 12.49
CA ALA A 19 -10.85 7.43 13.80
C ALA A 19 -11.84 6.55 14.58
N SER A 20 -11.35 5.42 15.10
CA SER A 20 -12.16 4.52 15.92
C SER A 20 -12.44 5.12 17.30
N GLU A 21 -13.59 4.79 17.92
CA GLU A 21 -13.89 5.24 19.29
C GLU A 21 -12.82 4.83 20.32
N PRO A 22 -12.25 3.59 20.28
CA PRO A 22 -11.11 3.24 21.12
C PRO A 22 -9.89 4.15 20.91
N THR A 23 -9.56 4.46 19.65
CA THR A 23 -8.44 5.38 19.31
C THR A 23 -8.68 6.76 19.89
N LYS A 24 -9.89 7.32 19.70
CA LYS A 24 -10.27 8.63 20.25
C LYS A 24 -10.19 8.64 21.78
N ALA A 25 -10.77 7.63 22.43
CA ALA A 25 -10.79 7.53 23.88
C ALA A 25 -9.39 7.43 24.48
N ALA A 26 -8.50 6.61 23.88
CA ALA A 26 -7.12 6.48 24.31
C ALA A 26 -6.35 7.80 24.21
N TRP A 27 -6.48 8.51 23.08
CA TRP A 27 -5.81 9.80 22.89
C TRP A 27 -6.35 10.88 23.82
N ILE A 28 -7.68 11.01 23.95
CA ILE A 28 -8.31 11.97 24.86
C ILE A 28 -7.86 11.72 26.32
N SER A 29 -7.71 10.46 26.72
CA SER A 29 -7.20 10.13 28.05
C SER A 29 -5.75 10.60 28.24
N GLU A 30 -4.91 10.48 27.22
CA GLU A 30 -3.51 10.94 27.29
C GLU A 30 -3.42 12.46 27.27
N GLU A 31 -4.18 13.14 26.42
CA GLU A 31 -4.24 14.61 26.34
C GLU A 31 -4.72 15.23 27.66
N ARG A 32 -5.63 14.54 28.36
CA ARG A 32 -6.15 14.95 29.67
C ARG A 32 -5.30 14.47 30.86
N ARG A 33 -4.15 13.83 30.63
CA ARG A 33 -3.30 13.31 31.71
C ARG A 33 -2.78 14.42 32.62
N VAL A 34 -2.56 15.62 32.08
CA VAL A 34 -2.15 16.83 32.83
C VAL A 34 -2.97 18.02 32.34
N PRO A 35 -4.20 18.21 32.83
CA PRO A 35 -5.08 19.26 32.34
C PRO A 35 -4.61 20.63 32.86
N LEU A 36 -4.67 21.65 32.00
CA LEU A 36 -4.52 23.04 32.43
C LEU A 36 -5.72 23.46 33.28
N THR A 37 -5.45 24.24 34.34
CA THR A 37 -6.52 24.94 35.06
C THR A 37 -7.16 26.01 34.16
N PRO A 38 -8.42 26.43 34.41
CA PRO A 38 -9.06 27.44 33.58
C PRO A 38 -8.26 28.75 33.40
N PRO A 39 -7.58 29.29 34.44
CA PRO A 39 -6.70 30.47 34.27
C PRO A 39 -5.47 30.20 33.39
N GLU A 40 -4.87 29.01 33.50
CA GLU A 40 -3.72 28.63 32.66
C GLU A 40 -4.15 28.46 31.21
N TRP A 41 -5.30 27.83 30.96
CA TRP A 41 -5.87 27.71 29.62
C TRP A 41 -6.18 29.07 29.02
N ALA A 42 -6.83 29.96 29.77
CA ALA A 42 -7.13 31.32 29.32
C ALA A 42 -5.85 32.09 28.97
N SER A 43 -4.79 31.92 29.77
CA SER A 43 -3.48 32.54 29.51
C SER A 43 -2.83 32.00 28.23
N ALA A 44 -2.89 30.68 28.01
CA ALA A 44 -2.37 30.05 26.79
C ALA A 44 -3.16 30.49 25.54
N ALA A 45 -4.49 30.52 25.61
CA ALA A 45 -5.35 31.00 24.52
C ALA A 45 -5.10 32.48 24.19
N ALA A 46 -4.91 33.32 25.21
CA ALA A 46 -4.56 34.72 25.02
C ALA A 46 -3.18 34.88 24.34
N ALA A 47 -2.19 34.05 24.69
CA ALA A 47 -0.87 34.07 24.07
C ALA A 47 -0.88 33.67 22.58
N LEU A 48 -1.82 32.81 22.17
CA LEU A 48 -2.02 32.41 20.78
C LEU A 48 -2.85 33.43 19.98
N THR A 49 -3.54 34.35 20.65
CA THR A 49 -4.42 35.32 19.98
C THR A 49 -3.59 36.28 19.12
N GLY A 50 -3.82 36.27 17.81
CA GLY A 50 -3.08 37.09 16.85
C GLY A 50 -1.66 36.61 16.57
N PHE A 51 -1.28 35.42 17.03
CA PHE A 51 0.01 34.81 16.74
C PHE A 51 0.07 34.35 15.28
N ASP A 52 0.87 35.03 14.46
CA ASP A 52 1.08 34.69 13.05
C ASP A 52 2.56 34.77 12.68
N LEU A 53 3.16 33.61 12.40
CA LEU A 53 4.55 33.50 11.96
C LEU A 53 4.69 33.20 10.46
N ARG A 54 3.61 33.24 9.67
CA ARG A 54 3.66 33.07 8.21
C ARG A 54 4.69 34.00 7.53
N PRO A 55 4.82 35.29 7.92
CA PRO A 55 5.86 36.17 7.35
C PRO A 55 7.29 35.70 7.64
N ALA A 56 7.51 34.86 8.66
CA ALA A 56 8.81 34.32 9.02
C ALA A 56 9.11 32.96 8.35
N LEU A 57 8.12 32.24 7.80
CA LEU A 57 8.31 30.94 7.17
C LEU A 57 9.35 30.93 6.02
N PRO A 58 9.48 31.98 5.18
CA PRO A 58 10.54 32.03 4.15
C PRO A 58 11.98 31.99 4.70
N ARG A 59 12.16 32.23 6.01
CA ARG A 59 13.45 32.14 6.69
C ARG A 59 13.86 30.70 7.00
N ILE A 60 12.95 29.73 6.94
CA ILE A 60 13.24 28.32 7.13
C ILE A 60 14.10 27.85 5.94
N LYS A 61 15.32 27.39 6.23
CA LYS A 61 16.27 26.85 5.24
C LYS A 61 16.49 25.34 5.39
N ALA A 62 15.99 24.75 6.46
CA ALA A 62 16.01 23.31 6.63
C ALA A 62 14.96 22.69 5.70
N ASN A 63 15.26 21.50 5.18
CA ASN A 63 14.24 20.66 4.56
C ASN A 63 13.08 20.48 5.55
N THR A 64 11.85 20.55 5.08
CA THR A 64 10.66 20.61 5.93
C THR A 64 9.61 19.62 5.43
N LEU A 65 9.01 18.85 6.34
CA LEU A 65 7.82 18.05 6.07
C LEU A 65 6.63 18.69 6.76
N VAL A 66 5.59 19.01 6.00
CA VAL A 66 4.30 19.48 6.52
C VAL A 66 3.27 18.39 6.29
N MET A 67 2.67 17.88 7.36
CA MET A 67 1.58 16.89 7.32
C MET A 67 0.30 17.52 7.84
N SER A 68 -0.79 17.40 7.09
CA SER A 68 -2.11 17.94 7.49
C SER A 68 -3.20 16.91 7.24
N GLY A 69 -4.07 16.70 8.23
CA GLY A 69 -5.26 15.86 8.06
C GLY A 69 -6.30 16.51 7.16
N ARG A 70 -6.84 15.75 6.21
CA ARG A 70 -7.92 16.20 5.31
C ARG A 70 -9.14 16.74 6.08
N TYR A 71 -9.42 16.16 7.26
CA TYR A 71 -10.60 16.48 8.05
C TYR A 71 -10.29 17.36 9.27
N ASP A 72 -9.10 17.95 9.35
CA ASP A 72 -8.75 18.86 10.44
C ASP A 72 -9.63 20.13 10.35
N ARG A 73 -10.47 20.32 11.37
CA ARG A 73 -11.37 21.46 11.49
C ARG A 73 -10.80 22.59 12.35
N LEU A 74 -9.68 22.35 13.01
CA LEU A 74 -8.98 23.31 13.85
C LEU A 74 -7.93 24.05 13.01
N ASN A 75 -7.10 23.31 12.28
CA ASN A 75 -6.11 23.81 11.34
C ASN A 75 -6.33 23.14 9.99
N SER A 76 -7.02 23.82 9.07
CA SER A 76 -7.46 23.19 7.84
C SER A 76 -6.28 22.73 6.96
N VAL A 77 -6.52 21.77 6.07
CA VAL A 77 -5.52 21.36 5.07
C VAL A 77 -5.05 22.56 4.22
N GLN A 78 -5.93 23.54 3.98
CA GLN A 78 -5.60 24.77 3.27
C GLN A 78 -4.61 25.64 4.06
N ASP A 79 -4.73 25.71 5.39
CA ASP A 79 -3.78 26.44 6.24
C ASP A 79 -2.39 25.77 6.20
N GLY A 80 -2.36 24.42 6.21
CA GLY A 80 -1.13 23.64 6.01
C GLY A 80 -0.48 23.87 4.64
N GLN A 81 -1.30 23.89 3.57
CA GLN A 81 -0.84 24.21 2.22
C GLN A 81 -0.30 25.63 2.10
N GLU A 82 -0.96 26.61 2.73
CA GLU A 82 -0.48 27.99 2.80
C GLU A 82 0.90 28.03 3.47
N CYS A 83 1.05 27.39 4.63
CA CYS A 83 2.33 27.32 5.33
C CYS A 83 3.43 26.69 4.46
N ALA A 84 3.12 25.57 3.80
CA ALA A 84 4.06 24.91 2.89
C ALA A 84 4.45 25.83 1.72
N SER A 85 3.49 26.54 1.11
CA SER A 85 3.77 27.44 -0.02
C SER A 85 4.75 28.57 0.29
N LEU A 86 4.94 28.90 1.57
CA LEU A 86 5.84 29.95 2.06
C LEU A 86 7.25 29.44 2.39
N ILE A 87 7.50 28.13 2.34
CA ILE A 87 8.79 27.49 2.64
C ILE A 87 9.44 27.03 1.35
N SER A 88 10.73 27.29 1.18
CA SER A 88 11.42 27.04 -0.11
C SER A 88 11.76 25.58 -0.39
N ASP A 89 11.97 24.76 0.64
CA ASP A 89 12.32 23.35 0.54
C ASP A 89 11.39 22.56 1.48
N VAL A 90 10.27 22.09 0.91
CA VAL A 90 9.18 21.52 1.69
C VAL A 90 8.47 20.41 0.92
N GLU A 91 8.18 19.34 1.64
CA GLU A 91 7.22 18.32 1.24
C GLU A 91 5.92 18.55 1.98
N PHE A 92 4.81 18.69 1.24
CA PHE A 92 3.47 18.77 1.83
C PHE A 92 2.73 17.46 1.61
N VAL A 93 2.20 16.90 2.69
CA VAL A 93 1.44 15.66 2.67
C VAL A 93 0.06 15.88 3.29
N GLU A 94 -0.97 15.70 2.47
CA GLU A 94 -2.35 15.58 2.96
C GLU A 94 -2.62 14.14 3.42
N MET A 95 -2.86 13.98 4.72
CA MET A 95 -3.23 12.74 5.39
C MET A 95 -4.73 12.50 5.16
N LYS A 96 -5.05 11.69 4.15
CA LYS A 96 -6.39 11.60 3.54
C LYS A 96 -7.47 11.05 4.47
N ARG A 97 -7.10 10.38 5.58
CA ARG A 97 -8.04 9.75 6.53
C ARG A 97 -7.91 10.30 7.95
N SER A 98 -7.15 11.37 8.15
CA SER A 98 -6.95 12.01 9.46
C SER A 98 -7.65 13.35 9.57
N GLY A 99 -7.98 13.72 10.80
CA GLY A 99 -8.22 15.09 11.24
C GLY A 99 -6.96 15.71 11.84
N HIS A 100 -7.12 16.40 12.96
CA HIS A 100 -6.08 17.15 13.68
C HIS A 100 -4.94 16.29 14.23
N PHE A 101 -5.13 14.98 14.36
CA PHE A 101 -4.15 14.08 14.97
C PHE A 101 -3.66 13.00 13.99
N PRO A 102 -2.98 13.36 12.90
CA PRO A 102 -2.57 12.39 11.88
C PRO A 102 -1.61 11.32 12.42
N ASN A 103 -0.83 11.61 13.45
CA ASN A 103 0.02 10.65 14.15
C ASN A 103 -0.76 9.58 14.92
N VAL A 104 -2.02 9.84 15.27
CA VAL A 104 -2.90 8.94 16.02
C VAL A 104 -3.86 8.21 15.08
N GLU A 105 -4.34 8.91 14.06
CA GLU A 105 -5.40 8.44 13.17
C GLU A 105 -4.87 7.63 11.97
N GLU A 106 -3.67 7.96 11.50
CA GLU A 106 -2.95 7.21 10.46
C GLU A 106 -1.50 6.93 10.93
N PRO A 107 -1.30 6.25 12.07
CA PRO A 107 0.01 6.15 12.74
C PRO A 107 1.06 5.47 11.87
N THR A 108 0.68 4.45 11.10
CA THR A 108 1.62 3.77 10.20
C THR A 108 2.10 4.71 9.10
N LEU A 109 1.18 5.40 8.43
CA LEU A 109 1.51 6.35 7.37
C LEU A 109 2.37 7.49 7.93
N TYR A 110 1.96 8.08 9.06
CA TYR A 110 2.67 9.16 9.71
C TYR A 110 4.12 8.79 10.06
N ILE A 111 4.33 7.64 10.73
CA ILE A 111 5.67 7.19 11.11
C ILE A 111 6.50 6.82 9.89
N THR A 112 5.89 6.28 8.83
CA THR A 112 6.61 5.94 7.60
C THR A 112 7.08 7.21 6.90
N LEU A 113 6.21 8.20 6.70
CA LEU A 113 6.56 9.50 6.14
C LEU A 113 7.65 10.21 6.95
N LEU A 114 7.53 10.22 8.28
CA LEU A 114 8.51 10.82 9.17
C LEU A 114 9.88 10.15 9.05
N ARG A 115 9.94 8.81 9.03
CA ARG A 115 11.19 8.06 8.88
C ARG A 115 11.83 8.31 7.52
N GLU A 116 11.04 8.37 6.45
CA GLU A 116 11.52 8.65 5.10
C GLU A 116 12.11 10.05 4.99
N PHE A 117 11.40 11.05 5.49
CA PHE A 117 11.86 12.43 5.53
C PHE A 117 13.20 12.57 6.28
N LEU A 118 13.30 11.92 7.46
CA LEU A 118 14.53 11.93 8.25
C LEU A 118 15.69 11.16 7.58
N ALA A 119 15.39 10.05 6.91
CA ALA A 119 16.40 9.30 6.15
C ALA A 119 16.93 10.11 4.96
N GLY A 120 16.05 10.87 4.28
CA GLY A 120 16.42 11.76 3.17
C GLY A 120 17.32 12.94 3.58
N CYS A 121 17.27 13.37 4.84
CA CYS A 121 18.10 14.47 5.38
C CYS A 121 19.55 14.07 5.69
N SER A 122 19.87 12.77 5.75
CA SER A 122 21.18 12.26 6.23
C SER A 122 22.30 12.21 5.17
N LYS A 123 22.15 12.85 4.00
CA LYS A 123 23.19 12.80 2.95
C LYS A 123 24.30 13.83 3.16
N GLU A 124 25.15 13.62 4.17
CA GLU A 124 26.55 14.04 4.08
C GLU A 124 27.32 12.97 3.30
N VAL A 125 27.93 13.39 2.19
CA VAL A 125 28.78 12.53 1.35
C VAL A 125 30.10 12.28 2.08
N HIS A 126 30.30 11.04 2.53
CA HIS A 126 31.64 10.49 2.72
C HIS A 126 31.80 9.27 1.81
N VAL A 127 32.77 9.37 0.90
CA VAL A 127 33.17 8.33 -0.04
C VAL A 127 34.24 7.47 0.64
N GLN A 128 33.90 6.23 0.99
CA GLN A 128 34.66 4.98 0.75
C GLN A 128 34.25 3.86 1.72
N ASP A 129 33.63 2.81 1.17
CA ASP A 129 34.13 1.42 1.11
C ASP A 129 32.97 0.40 1.18
N SER A 130 32.91 -0.44 0.14
CA SER A 130 32.04 -1.62 -0.06
C SER A 130 30.67 -1.58 0.65
N GLN A 131 29.76 -0.72 0.18
CA GLN A 131 28.40 -0.74 0.70
C GLN A 131 27.67 -2.00 0.23
N VAL A 132 27.32 -2.88 1.17
CA VAL A 132 26.19 -3.78 0.98
C VAL A 132 24.98 -2.87 0.80
N GLN A 133 24.53 -2.73 -0.44
CA GLN A 133 23.36 -1.91 -0.74
C GLN A 133 22.16 -2.51 -0.03
N ASP A 134 21.49 -1.69 0.78
CA ASP A 134 20.33 -2.13 1.53
C ASP A 134 19.22 -2.56 0.55
N PRO A 135 18.72 -3.82 0.58
CA PRO A 135 17.71 -4.28 -0.37
C PRO A 135 16.39 -3.50 -0.32
N GLU A 136 16.19 -2.67 0.70
CA GLU A 136 15.01 -1.80 0.84
C GLU A 136 15.27 -0.32 0.54
N GLU A 137 16.47 0.05 0.06
CA GLU A 137 16.80 1.42 -0.36
C GLU A 137 15.86 1.91 -1.48
N VAL A 138 15.41 3.15 -1.43
CA VAL A 138 14.54 3.75 -2.46
C VAL A 138 15.27 4.77 -3.33
N GLY A 139 14.82 4.93 -4.57
CA GLY A 139 15.34 5.94 -5.47
C GLY A 139 14.77 7.34 -5.16
N ARG A 140 15.25 8.32 -5.94
CA ARG A 140 14.85 9.73 -5.78
C ARG A 140 13.40 10.00 -6.19
N GLY A 141 12.78 9.11 -6.96
CA GLY A 141 11.40 9.24 -7.41
C GLY A 141 10.40 8.63 -6.43
N PHE A 142 10.87 7.90 -5.41
CA PHE A 142 10.01 7.24 -4.45
C PHE A 142 9.17 8.24 -3.66
N SER A 143 7.88 7.92 -3.50
CA SER A 143 7.01 8.59 -2.54
C SER A 143 5.89 7.64 -2.16
N ILE A 144 5.48 7.63 -0.88
CA ILE A 144 4.39 6.76 -0.41
C ILE A 144 3.10 7.05 -1.16
N LEU A 145 2.76 8.34 -1.30
CA LEU A 145 1.52 8.75 -1.98
C LEU A 145 1.52 8.31 -3.44
N GLY A 146 2.65 8.41 -4.13
CA GLY A 146 2.78 7.93 -5.51
C GLY A 146 2.65 6.41 -5.62
N MET A 147 3.28 5.65 -4.71
CA MET A 147 3.12 4.19 -4.66
C MET A 147 1.67 3.78 -4.37
N LEU A 148 1.01 4.42 -3.40
CA LEU A 148 -0.38 4.14 -3.05
C LEU A 148 -1.36 4.50 -4.17
N ASP A 149 -1.17 5.64 -4.84
CA ASP A 149 -1.99 6.03 -5.99
C ASP A 149 -1.79 5.06 -7.16
N THR A 150 -0.54 4.66 -7.41
CA THR A 150 -0.21 3.69 -8.45
C THR A 150 -0.81 2.32 -8.16
N ARG A 151 -0.72 1.83 -6.92
CA ARG A 151 -1.41 0.61 -6.47
C ARG A 151 -2.92 0.72 -6.68
N ALA A 152 -3.55 1.82 -6.24
CA ALA A 152 -4.99 2.02 -6.37
C ALA A 152 -5.44 2.00 -7.84
N LYS A 153 -4.67 2.65 -8.74
CA LYS A 153 -4.91 2.62 -10.19
C LYS A 153 -4.73 1.23 -10.79
N THR A 154 -3.69 0.51 -10.37
CA THR A 154 -3.43 -0.87 -10.80
C THR A 154 -4.60 -1.78 -10.46
N LEU A 155 -5.06 -1.75 -9.19
CA LEU A 155 -6.22 -2.51 -8.75
C LEU A 155 -7.52 -2.10 -9.47
N ALA A 156 -7.69 -0.80 -9.78
CA ALA A 156 -8.83 -0.33 -10.54
C ALA A 156 -8.85 -0.91 -11.96
N VAL A 157 -7.70 -0.93 -12.65
CA VAL A 157 -7.58 -1.53 -13.98
C VAL A 157 -7.85 -3.03 -13.93
N ILE A 158 -7.34 -3.77 -12.94
CA ILE A 158 -7.63 -5.22 -12.79
C ILE A 158 -9.15 -5.45 -12.71
N ARG A 159 -9.85 -4.68 -11.89
CA ARG A 159 -11.32 -4.80 -11.73
C ARG A 159 -12.06 -4.44 -13.02
N GLU A 160 -11.61 -3.39 -13.71
CA GLU A 160 -12.20 -2.97 -14.97
C GLU A 160 -12.00 -4.04 -16.06
N VAL A 161 -10.78 -4.57 -16.22
CA VAL A 161 -10.48 -5.67 -17.13
C VAL A 161 -11.35 -6.88 -16.81
N ALA A 162 -11.41 -7.31 -15.54
CA ALA A 162 -12.19 -8.46 -15.12
C ALA A 162 -13.69 -8.30 -15.45
N SER A 163 -14.22 -7.07 -15.40
CA SER A 163 -15.63 -6.80 -15.76
C SER A 163 -15.93 -6.89 -17.26
N HIS A 164 -14.91 -6.90 -18.11
CA HIS A 164 -15.01 -7.01 -19.56
C HIS A 164 -14.59 -8.40 -20.09
N ILE A 165 -14.06 -9.28 -19.23
CA ILE A 165 -13.70 -10.65 -19.62
C ILE A 165 -14.95 -11.53 -19.62
N GLU A 166 -15.24 -12.16 -20.75
CA GLU A 166 -16.43 -12.99 -20.96
C GLU A 166 -16.07 -14.36 -21.57
N PRO A 167 -16.89 -15.40 -21.35
CA PRO A 167 -16.74 -16.69 -22.02
C PRO A 167 -16.61 -16.53 -23.55
N GLY A 168 -15.72 -17.33 -24.15
CA GLY A 168 -15.40 -17.24 -25.57
C GLY A 168 -14.20 -16.36 -25.91
N MET A 169 -13.71 -15.52 -24.99
CA MET A 169 -12.45 -14.80 -25.17
C MET A 169 -11.24 -15.73 -25.10
N THR A 170 -10.19 -15.42 -25.86
CA THR A 170 -8.87 -16.05 -25.70
C THR A 170 -7.99 -15.24 -24.76
N GLU A 171 -6.96 -15.86 -24.19
CA GLU A 171 -5.97 -15.15 -23.35
C GLU A 171 -5.35 -13.95 -24.11
N ASP A 172 -5.10 -14.10 -25.41
CA ASP A 172 -4.60 -13.02 -26.26
C ASP A 172 -5.58 -11.83 -26.33
N ASP A 173 -6.88 -12.11 -26.47
CA ASP A 173 -7.92 -11.06 -26.51
C ASP A 173 -7.94 -10.29 -25.19
N ALA A 174 -7.88 -11.02 -24.07
CA ALA A 174 -7.83 -10.42 -22.74
C ALA A 174 -6.54 -9.63 -22.50
N VAL A 175 -5.38 -10.11 -22.96
CA VAL A 175 -4.11 -9.36 -22.90
C VAL A 175 -4.20 -8.06 -23.71
N GLN A 176 -4.81 -8.06 -24.89
CA GLN A 176 -4.97 -6.84 -25.69
C GLN A 176 -5.94 -5.85 -25.01
N LEU A 177 -7.06 -6.34 -24.48
CA LEU A 177 -8.00 -5.56 -23.68
C LEU A 177 -7.27 -4.89 -22.50
N THR A 178 -6.52 -5.65 -21.71
CA THR A 178 -5.76 -5.14 -20.56
C THR A 178 -4.76 -4.06 -20.96
N LYS A 179 -4.03 -4.25 -22.07
CA LYS A 179 -3.11 -3.23 -22.59
C LYS A 179 -3.83 -1.95 -22.99
N SER A 180 -5.02 -2.05 -23.59
CA SER A 180 -5.84 -0.88 -23.93
C SER A 180 -6.27 -0.12 -22.67
N LEU A 181 -6.84 -0.81 -21.68
CA LEU A 181 -7.32 -0.20 -20.45
C LEU A 181 -6.17 0.39 -19.61
N LEU A 182 -4.99 -0.24 -19.61
CA LEU A 182 -3.77 0.34 -19.06
C LEU A 182 -3.39 1.65 -19.76
N ALA A 183 -3.47 1.70 -21.08
CA ALA A 183 -3.16 2.90 -21.84
C ALA A 183 -4.15 4.03 -21.54
N ASP A 184 -5.44 3.74 -21.49
CA ASP A 184 -6.51 4.69 -21.17
C ASP A 184 -6.37 5.25 -19.75
N ALA A 185 -5.88 4.42 -18.80
CA ALA A 185 -5.57 4.84 -17.44
C ALA A 185 -4.25 5.62 -17.28
N GLY A 186 -3.51 5.88 -18.37
CA GLY A 186 -2.22 6.56 -18.35
C GLY A 186 -1.04 5.69 -17.87
N MET A 187 -1.20 4.37 -17.95
CA MET A 187 -0.29 3.34 -17.42
C MET A 187 0.26 2.40 -18.52
N ALA A 188 0.39 2.90 -19.76
CA ALA A 188 0.83 2.11 -20.91
C ALA A 188 2.26 1.51 -20.78
N ARG A 189 3.11 2.06 -19.91
CA ARG A 189 4.46 1.53 -19.66
C ARG A 189 4.38 0.52 -18.53
N THR A 190 4.79 -0.72 -18.77
CA THR A 190 4.86 -1.77 -17.75
C THR A 190 6.32 -2.17 -17.51
N TRP A 191 6.62 -2.71 -16.33
CA TRP A 191 7.97 -3.21 -16.00
C TRP A 191 8.09 -4.74 -16.17
N HIS A 192 6.97 -5.48 -16.12
CA HIS A 192 6.86 -6.84 -16.67
C HIS A 192 5.70 -6.93 -17.69
N PRO A 193 5.61 -8.03 -18.46
CA PRO A 193 4.50 -8.24 -19.39
C PRO A 193 3.15 -8.34 -18.69
N VAL A 194 2.08 -7.91 -19.36
CA VAL A 194 0.70 -8.24 -18.93
C VAL A 194 0.49 -9.75 -19.01
N ILE A 195 0.05 -10.35 -17.91
CA ILE A 195 -0.25 -11.78 -17.83
C ILE A 195 -1.75 -11.96 -17.59
N VAL A 196 -2.38 -12.75 -18.47
CA VAL A 196 -3.74 -13.26 -18.27
C VAL A 196 -3.70 -14.76 -18.54
N ARG A 197 -4.30 -15.55 -17.65
CA ARG A 197 -4.33 -17.02 -17.75
C ARG A 197 -5.74 -17.54 -17.52
N PHE A 198 -6.18 -18.46 -18.36
CA PHE A 198 -7.53 -19.05 -18.33
C PHE A 198 -7.49 -20.55 -18.01
N GLY A 199 -8.47 -21.03 -17.26
CA GLY A 199 -8.69 -22.45 -16.98
C GLY A 199 -7.41 -23.19 -16.59
N ALA A 200 -7.06 -24.25 -17.32
CA ALA A 200 -5.87 -25.06 -17.00
C ALA A 200 -4.54 -24.30 -17.06
N ASN A 201 -4.45 -23.19 -17.79
CA ASN A 201 -3.25 -22.36 -17.81
C ASN A 201 -3.05 -21.58 -16.50
N THR A 202 -4.09 -21.42 -15.67
CA THR A 202 -3.96 -20.83 -14.33
C THR A 202 -3.14 -21.68 -13.36
N ALA A 203 -2.91 -22.97 -13.65
CA ALA A 203 -2.07 -23.83 -12.83
C ALA A 203 -0.57 -23.73 -13.16
N ARG A 204 -0.20 -22.99 -14.20
CA ARG A 204 1.17 -22.92 -14.72
C ARG A 204 1.98 -21.81 -14.05
N PRO A 205 3.29 -21.99 -13.84
CA PRO A 205 4.15 -20.90 -13.36
C PRO A 205 4.08 -19.69 -14.29
N LEU A 206 4.09 -18.49 -13.71
CA LEU A 206 4.02 -17.21 -14.44
C LEU A 206 5.17 -17.04 -15.44
N THR A 207 6.32 -17.65 -15.16
CA THR A 207 7.54 -17.63 -16.00
C THR A 207 7.44 -18.50 -17.25
N GLU A 208 6.43 -19.36 -17.35
CA GLU A 208 6.24 -20.26 -18.50
C GLU A 208 5.26 -19.68 -19.53
N GLN A 209 5.52 -19.98 -20.80
CA GLN A 209 4.54 -19.70 -21.85
C GLN A 209 3.29 -20.57 -21.69
N PRO A 210 2.11 -20.06 -22.06
CA PRO A 210 0.90 -20.88 -22.06
C PRO A 210 1.06 -22.04 -23.05
N ALA A 211 0.62 -23.25 -22.66
CA ALA A 211 0.87 -24.45 -23.48
C ALA A 211 -0.03 -24.56 -24.71
N SER A 212 -1.16 -23.89 -24.70
CA SER A 212 -2.12 -23.85 -25.81
C SER A 212 -2.92 -22.54 -25.75
N ARG A 213 -3.50 -22.16 -26.87
CA ARG A 213 -4.48 -21.07 -26.93
C ARG A 213 -5.74 -21.51 -26.21
N VAL A 214 -5.88 -21.12 -24.94
CA VAL A 214 -7.07 -21.40 -24.13
C VAL A 214 -8.13 -20.34 -24.41
N VAL A 215 -9.37 -20.81 -24.54
CA VAL A 215 -10.59 -19.99 -24.62
C VAL A 215 -11.30 -20.12 -23.29
N LEU A 216 -11.72 -19.00 -22.69
CA LEU A 216 -12.44 -19.01 -21.42
C LEU A 216 -13.79 -19.73 -21.60
N ALA A 217 -14.06 -20.74 -20.78
CA ALA A 217 -15.33 -21.47 -20.82
C ALA A 217 -16.42 -20.78 -19.98
N GLU A 218 -17.67 -21.24 -20.12
CA GLU A 218 -18.85 -20.72 -19.38
C GLU A 218 -18.74 -20.89 -17.86
N ASN A 219 -18.00 -21.90 -17.40
CA ASN A 219 -17.79 -22.22 -15.98
C ASN A 219 -16.29 -22.40 -15.73
N ASP A 220 -15.57 -21.30 -15.58
CA ASP A 220 -14.11 -21.28 -15.67
C ASP A 220 -13.48 -20.27 -14.70
N ILE A 221 -12.16 -20.32 -14.60
CA ILE A 221 -11.34 -19.49 -13.72
C ILE A 221 -10.30 -18.75 -14.55
N PHE A 222 -9.98 -17.54 -14.13
CA PHE A 222 -8.89 -16.78 -14.72
C PHE A 222 -8.20 -15.90 -13.70
N PHE A 223 -6.97 -15.51 -13.97
CA PHE A 223 -6.33 -14.42 -13.23
C PHE A 223 -5.75 -13.39 -14.19
N ILE A 224 -5.62 -12.18 -13.66
CA ILE A 224 -4.95 -11.04 -14.30
C ILE A 224 -3.80 -10.66 -13.38
N ASP A 225 -2.63 -10.44 -13.96
CA ASP A 225 -1.43 -9.97 -13.29
C ASP A 225 -0.77 -8.86 -14.13
N ILE A 226 -0.58 -7.70 -13.52
CA ILE A 226 -0.09 -6.48 -14.18
C ILE A 226 0.86 -5.66 -13.29
N GLY A 227 1.98 -5.25 -13.90
CA GLY A 227 2.96 -4.36 -13.27
C GLY A 227 3.14 -3.08 -14.07
N PRO A 228 2.18 -2.15 -14.02
CA PRO A 228 2.27 -0.89 -14.71
C PRO A 228 3.26 0.06 -14.05
N ARG A 229 3.54 1.15 -14.77
CA ARG A 229 4.23 2.32 -14.25
C ARG A 229 3.32 3.53 -14.36
N TYR A 230 3.24 4.30 -13.28
CA TYR A 230 2.56 5.59 -13.26
C TYR A 230 3.53 6.65 -12.75
N GLY A 231 3.91 7.58 -13.62
CA GLY A 231 4.99 8.53 -13.32
C GLY A 231 6.32 7.81 -13.01
N ALA A 232 6.83 8.02 -11.81
CA ALA A 232 8.06 7.39 -11.31
C ALA A 232 7.81 6.03 -10.62
N TRP A 233 6.57 5.71 -10.28
CA TRP A 233 6.23 4.59 -9.39
C TRP A 233 5.81 3.35 -10.17
N GLU A 234 6.13 2.20 -9.61
CA GLU A 234 5.69 0.90 -10.11
C GLU A 234 4.44 0.47 -9.34
N GLY A 235 3.46 -0.03 -10.10
CA GLY A 235 2.35 -0.81 -9.59
C GLY A 235 2.63 -2.28 -9.85
N ASP A 236 1.99 -3.12 -9.05
CA ASP A 236 2.11 -4.56 -9.14
C ASP A 236 0.97 -5.20 -8.35
N ALA A 237 0.17 -5.99 -9.05
CA ALA A 237 -0.96 -6.69 -8.46
C ALA A 237 -1.49 -7.76 -9.41
N GLY A 238 -2.03 -8.81 -8.79
CA GLY A 238 -2.83 -9.79 -9.49
C GLY A 238 -4.00 -10.29 -8.65
N ASP A 239 -5.09 -10.66 -9.32
CA ASP A 239 -6.28 -11.23 -8.67
C ASP A 239 -6.91 -12.31 -9.56
N THR A 240 -7.62 -13.24 -8.93
CA THR A 240 -8.28 -14.37 -9.58
C THR A 240 -9.79 -14.19 -9.57
N PHE A 241 -10.41 -14.49 -10.70
CA PHE A 241 -11.81 -14.34 -10.98
C PHE A 241 -12.40 -15.64 -11.51
N VAL A 242 -13.73 -15.79 -11.39
CA VAL A 242 -14.47 -16.98 -11.82
C VAL A 242 -15.67 -16.53 -12.63
N VAL A 243 -15.92 -17.22 -13.75
CA VAL A 243 -17.15 -17.11 -14.55
C VAL A 243 -17.99 -18.38 -14.36
N GLY A 244 -19.31 -18.21 -14.37
CA GLY A 244 -20.25 -19.31 -14.16
C GLY A 244 -20.30 -19.81 -12.71
N ASP A 245 -20.72 -21.07 -12.54
CA ASP A 245 -20.95 -21.72 -11.24
C ASP A 245 -20.09 -22.98 -11.10
N HIS A 246 -18.82 -22.78 -10.68
CA HIS A 246 -17.91 -23.88 -10.38
C HIS A 246 -17.36 -23.76 -8.95
N ALA A 247 -17.87 -24.60 -8.04
CA ALA A 247 -17.56 -24.53 -6.61
C ALA A 247 -16.05 -24.63 -6.30
N GLU A 248 -15.30 -25.51 -6.97
CA GLU A 248 -13.86 -25.63 -6.74
C GLU A 248 -13.06 -24.40 -7.22
N HIS A 249 -13.44 -23.78 -8.35
CA HIS A 249 -12.80 -22.56 -8.85
C HIS A 249 -13.07 -21.39 -7.90
N ALA A 250 -14.33 -21.23 -7.48
CA ALA A 250 -14.71 -20.21 -6.51
C ALA A 250 -13.99 -20.40 -5.17
N ARG A 251 -13.77 -21.65 -4.75
CA ARG A 251 -12.97 -21.96 -3.57
C ARG A 251 -11.50 -21.59 -3.77
N CYS A 252 -10.90 -21.95 -4.90
CA CYS A 252 -9.49 -21.65 -5.20
C CYS A 252 -9.21 -20.15 -5.19
N ALA A 253 -10.05 -19.35 -5.86
CA ALA A 253 -9.94 -17.89 -5.88
C ALA A 253 -10.08 -17.25 -4.49
N ARG A 254 -11.00 -17.76 -3.66
CA ARG A 254 -11.14 -17.29 -2.26
C ARG A 254 -9.94 -17.68 -1.40
N ASP A 255 -9.50 -18.93 -1.51
CA ASP A 255 -8.45 -19.48 -0.64
C ASP A 255 -7.09 -18.83 -0.91
N VAL A 256 -6.75 -18.48 -2.17
CA VAL A 256 -5.49 -17.77 -2.48
C VAL A 256 -5.46 -16.37 -1.87
N LYS A 257 -6.60 -15.67 -1.88
CA LYS A 257 -6.72 -14.33 -1.29
C LYS A 257 -6.70 -14.39 0.23
N ALA A 258 -7.36 -15.39 0.82
CA ALA A 258 -7.26 -15.66 2.25
C ALA A 258 -5.82 -15.97 2.67
N LEU A 259 -5.09 -16.76 1.88
CA LEU A 259 -3.68 -17.08 2.14
C LEU A 259 -2.80 -15.83 2.18
N PHE A 260 -2.98 -14.91 1.22
CA PHE A 260 -2.30 -13.62 1.24
C PHE A 260 -2.58 -12.82 2.53
N HIS A 261 -3.85 -12.75 2.93
CA HIS A 261 -4.25 -12.04 4.14
C HIS A 261 -3.68 -12.68 5.41
N ASP A 262 -3.63 -14.01 5.49
CA ASP A 262 -3.03 -14.75 6.60
C ASP A 262 -1.53 -14.45 6.71
N VAL A 263 -0.80 -14.50 5.59
CA VAL A 263 0.63 -14.16 5.51
C VAL A 263 0.86 -12.72 5.97
N ARG A 264 0.05 -11.77 5.48
CA ARG A 264 0.12 -10.36 5.88
C ARG A 264 -0.14 -10.16 7.37
N ALA A 265 -1.11 -10.86 7.94
CA ALA A 265 -1.42 -10.76 9.36
C ALA A 265 -0.22 -11.21 10.22
N LEU A 266 0.47 -12.29 9.85
CA LEU A 266 1.71 -12.73 10.52
C LEU A 266 2.83 -11.70 10.39
N TRP A 267 2.99 -11.10 9.20
CA TRP A 267 3.96 -10.01 8.99
C TRP A 267 3.69 -8.79 9.88
N ILE A 268 2.41 -8.43 10.09
CA ILE A 268 2.02 -7.29 10.95
C ILE A 268 2.26 -7.64 12.43
N ASN A 269 1.69 -8.76 12.87
CA ASN A 269 1.54 -9.09 14.30
C ASN A 269 2.80 -9.72 14.91
N GLU A 270 3.53 -10.52 14.12
CA GLU A 270 4.69 -11.28 14.61
C GLU A 270 6.01 -10.77 14.02
N GLY A 271 5.95 -9.96 12.95
CA GLY A 271 7.14 -9.37 12.36
C GLY A 271 8.04 -10.38 11.65
N LEU A 272 7.44 -11.45 11.12
CA LEU A 272 8.17 -12.55 10.46
C LEU A 272 9.03 -12.07 9.28
N THR A 273 10.12 -12.79 9.05
CA THR A 273 10.98 -12.59 7.87
C THR A 273 10.30 -13.08 6.59
N GLY A 274 10.76 -12.63 5.43
CA GLY A 274 10.22 -13.10 4.17
C GLY A 274 10.35 -14.62 3.98
N ALA A 275 11.46 -15.21 4.44
CA ALA A 275 11.64 -16.66 4.44
C ALA A 275 10.62 -17.40 5.35
N GLU A 276 10.29 -16.83 6.50
CA GLU A 276 9.28 -17.38 7.40
C GLU A 276 7.86 -17.25 6.83
N LEU A 277 7.54 -16.11 6.21
CA LEU A 277 6.25 -15.88 5.57
C LEU A 277 5.93 -16.94 4.50
N TYR A 278 6.88 -17.25 3.61
CA TYR A 278 6.66 -18.26 2.57
C TYR A 278 6.62 -19.69 3.10
N ARG A 279 7.33 -19.98 4.21
CA ARG A 279 7.20 -21.27 4.89
C ARG A 279 5.78 -21.45 5.44
N HIS A 280 5.24 -20.44 6.10
CA HIS A 280 3.86 -20.44 6.58
C HIS A 280 2.86 -20.53 5.44
N ALA A 281 3.07 -19.79 4.34
CA ALA A 281 2.21 -19.84 3.17
C ALA A 281 2.13 -21.27 2.59
N ALA A 282 3.28 -21.95 2.47
CA ALA A 282 3.33 -23.33 1.96
C ALA A 282 2.60 -24.31 2.89
N GLU A 283 2.79 -24.18 4.21
CA GLU A 283 2.09 -25.00 5.20
C GLU A 283 0.57 -24.76 5.20
N ALA A 284 0.14 -23.50 5.12
CA ALA A 284 -1.27 -23.12 5.10
C ALA A 284 -1.97 -23.60 3.81
N ALA A 285 -1.34 -23.40 2.64
CA ALA A 285 -1.84 -23.92 1.37
C ALA A 285 -1.99 -25.45 1.40
N SER A 286 -0.97 -26.15 1.90
CA SER A 286 -0.99 -27.63 2.03
C SER A 286 -2.09 -28.12 2.97
N LYS A 287 -2.29 -27.47 4.13
CA LYS A 287 -3.40 -27.78 5.06
C LYS A 287 -4.78 -27.56 4.41
N ALA A 288 -4.89 -26.57 3.52
CA ALA A 288 -6.09 -26.33 2.73
C ALA A 288 -6.20 -27.25 1.50
N GLY A 289 -5.27 -28.20 1.28
CA GLY A 289 -5.31 -29.14 0.17
C GLY A 289 -4.87 -28.54 -1.17
N TRP A 290 -4.15 -27.43 -1.15
CA TRP A 290 -3.55 -26.80 -2.33
C TRP A 290 -2.04 -27.01 -2.38
N LEU A 291 -1.44 -26.89 -3.57
CA LEU A 291 0.01 -26.79 -3.72
C LEU A 291 0.39 -25.32 -3.94
N LEU A 292 1.24 -24.77 -3.09
CA LEU A 292 1.86 -23.46 -3.35
C LEU A 292 2.97 -23.62 -4.39
N ASP A 293 3.06 -22.70 -5.35
CA ASP A 293 4.18 -22.62 -6.27
C ASP A 293 5.41 -22.03 -5.55
N PRO A 294 6.52 -22.79 -5.38
CA PRO A 294 7.69 -22.30 -4.64
C PRO A 294 8.54 -21.32 -5.45
N VAL A 295 8.29 -21.18 -6.76
CA VAL A 295 9.03 -20.26 -7.64
C VAL A 295 8.42 -18.86 -7.61
N VAL A 296 7.10 -18.79 -7.48
CA VAL A 296 6.34 -17.55 -7.40
C VAL A 296 6.47 -17.03 -5.97
N ALA A 297 7.41 -16.11 -5.81
CA ALA A 297 7.68 -15.44 -4.56
C ALA A 297 7.81 -13.95 -4.82
N GLY A 298 6.99 -13.19 -4.10
CA GLY A 298 6.93 -11.75 -4.06
C GLY A 298 8.30 -11.09 -4.06
N HIS A 299 8.37 -9.86 -4.53
CA HIS A 299 9.61 -9.13 -4.67
C HIS A 299 9.46 -7.68 -4.23
N ARG A 300 10.54 -6.93 -4.43
CA ARG A 300 10.57 -5.51 -4.12
C ARG A 300 9.67 -4.74 -5.07
N LEU A 301 9.00 -3.70 -4.58
CA LEU A 301 8.31 -2.71 -5.42
C LEU A 301 8.65 -1.29 -4.97
N SER A 302 8.87 -0.37 -5.93
CA SER A 302 9.36 0.98 -5.60
C SER A 302 9.14 1.99 -6.73
N ASP A 303 9.91 3.09 -6.69
CA ASP A 303 10.12 3.86 -7.89
C ASP A 303 10.96 3.07 -8.91
N TYR A 304 10.62 3.22 -10.18
CA TYR A 304 11.22 2.46 -11.26
C TYR A 304 12.69 2.87 -11.48
N PRO A 305 13.63 1.91 -11.69
CA PRO A 305 13.43 0.45 -11.66
C PRO A 305 13.81 -0.17 -10.31
N HIS A 306 12.89 -0.87 -9.62
CA HIS A 306 13.21 -1.51 -8.33
C HIS A 306 14.34 -2.55 -8.44
N ALA A 307 14.37 -3.31 -9.55
CA ALA A 307 15.31 -4.41 -9.77
C ALA A 307 16.78 -3.96 -9.86
N ALA A 308 17.04 -2.66 -10.08
CA ALA A 308 18.40 -2.11 -10.06
C ALA A 308 19.00 -2.05 -8.65
N ILE A 309 18.15 -2.06 -7.61
CA ILE A 309 18.58 -2.05 -6.20
C ILE A 309 18.63 -3.48 -5.65
N HIS A 310 17.55 -4.23 -5.85
CA HIS A 310 17.47 -5.62 -5.42
C HIS A 310 16.50 -6.40 -6.29
N ALA A 311 16.96 -7.53 -6.84
CA ALA A 311 16.17 -8.45 -7.66
C ALA A 311 15.93 -9.81 -6.98
N GLY A 312 16.26 -9.94 -5.69
CA GLY A 312 16.04 -11.17 -4.93
C GLY A 312 14.57 -11.30 -4.49
N PRO A 313 14.07 -12.56 -4.36
CA PRO A 313 12.71 -12.79 -3.90
C PRO A 313 12.59 -12.52 -2.41
N LEU A 314 11.42 -12.04 -2.00
CA LEU A 314 10.99 -11.86 -0.61
C LEU A 314 11.19 -13.14 0.20
N ALA A 315 10.96 -14.31 -0.39
CA ALA A 315 11.17 -15.62 0.25
C ALA A 315 12.62 -15.88 0.73
N ARG A 316 13.59 -15.04 0.36
CA ARG A 316 14.99 -15.10 0.82
C ARG A 316 15.38 -13.93 1.73
N LEU A 317 14.45 -13.04 2.05
CA LEU A 317 14.73 -11.92 2.94
C LEU A 317 14.74 -12.43 4.39
N GLU A 318 15.93 -12.46 4.99
CA GLU A 318 16.17 -12.93 6.38
C GLU A 318 15.87 -11.87 7.45
N ARG A 319 15.02 -10.88 7.12
CA ARG A 319 14.55 -9.84 8.04
C ARG A 319 13.09 -9.51 7.76
N ARG A 320 12.45 -8.83 8.71
CA ARG A 320 11.09 -8.31 8.53
C ARG A 320 11.06 -7.36 7.31
N PRO A 321 10.23 -7.64 6.28
CA PRO A 321 10.08 -6.76 5.15
C PRO A 321 9.48 -5.41 5.57
N ALA A 322 10.00 -4.31 5.03
CA ALA A 322 9.43 -2.98 5.23
C ALA A 322 8.08 -2.85 4.50
N ALA A 323 7.13 -2.17 5.14
CA ALA A 323 5.87 -1.80 4.49
C ALA A 323 6.14 -0.95 3.26
N MET A 324 5.22 -0.96 2.27
CA MET A 324 5.35 -0.17 1.04
C MET A 324 6.56 -0.51 0.15
N ARG A 325 7.30 -1.59 0.43
CA ARG A 325 8.54 -1.95 -0.30
C ARG A 325 8.51 -3.32 -0.96
N TRP A 326 7.52 -4.14 -0.62
CA TRP A 326 7.45 -5.52 -1.08
C TRP A 326 6.02 -5.88 -1.44
N VAL A 327 5.86 -6.71 -2.46
CA VAL A 327 4.64 -7.45 -2.74
C VAL A 327 4.75 -8.85 -2.14
N VAL A 328 3.62 -9.44 -1.79
CA VAL A 328 3.51 -10.88 -1.54
C VAL A 328 2.69 -11.48 -2.67
N GLU A 329 3.28 -12.48 -3.30
CA GLU A 329 2.66 -13.26 -4.36
C GLU A 329 2.26 -14.62 -3.80
N CYS A 330 1.00 -14.99 -4.00
CA CYS A 330 0.49 -16.32 -3.67
C CYS A 330 -0.05 -16.96 -4.95
N HIS A 331 0.61 -18.02 -5.41
CA HIS A 331 0.10 -18.87 -6.49
C HIS A 331 -0.18 -20.26 -5.96
N ILE A 332 -1.45 -20.63 -5.87
CA ILE A 332 -1.87 -21.97 -5.43
C ILE A 332 -2.47 -22.74 -6.61
N ARG A 333 -2.27 -24.06 -6.63
CA ARG A 333 -2.82 -24.94 -7.67
C ARG A 333 -3.50 -26.16 -7.11
N ASP A 334 -4.47 -26.64 -7.86
CA ASP A 334 -5.06 -27.96 -7.70
C ASP A 334 -3.95 -29.04 -7.72
N PRO A 335 -3.95 -30.03 -6.80
CA PRO A 335 -2.91 -31.06 -6.76
C PRO A 335 -2.83 -31.94 -8.02
N GLN A 336 -3.91 -32.03 -8.81
CA GLN A 336 -3.89 -32.71 -10.11
C GLN A 336 -3.49 -31.78 -11.27
N GLY A 337 -3.19 -30.50 -10.99
CA GLY A 337 -2.77 -29.51 -11.98
C GLY A 337 -3.90 -29.06 -12.92
N ARG A 338 -5.17 -29.22 -12.51
CA ARG A 338 -6.34 -28.90 -13.35
C ARG A 338 -6.55 -27.40 -13.53
N PHE A 339 -6.29 -26.62 -12.49
CA PHE A 339 -6.43 -25.16 -12.43
C PHE A 339 -5.63 -24.62 -11.23
N GLY A 340 -5.50 -23.31 -11.15
CA GLY A 340 -4.87 -22.59 -10.05
C GLY A 340 -5.46 -21.21 -9.85
N ALA A 341 -4.94 -20.50 -8.86
CA ALA A 341 -5.33 -19.14 -8.52
C ALA A 341 -4.11 -18.36 -8.07
N PHE A 342 -4.04 -17.10 -8.49
CA PHE A 342 -3.00 -16.14 -8.17
C PHE A 342 -3.60 -14.95 -7.43
N PHE A 343 -2.94 -14.51 -6.38
CA PHE A 343 -3.23 -13.23 -5.75
C PHE A 343 -1.93 -12.57 -5.33
N GLU A 344 -1.81 -11.30 -5.65
CA GLU A 344 -0.66 -10.48 -5.31
C GLU A 344 -1.11 -9.07 -4.95
N ASP A 345 -0.50 -8.57 -3.89
CA ASP A 345 -0.60 -7.16 -3.54
C ASP A 345 0.57 -6.76 -2.62
N MET A 346 0.70 -5.46 -2.37
CA MET A 346 1.74 -4.85 -1.55
C MET A 346 1.58 -5.19 -0.06
N LEU A 347 2.66 -5.50 0.65
CA LEU A 347 2.66 -5.63 2.12
C LEU A 347 2.34 -4.27 2.78
N LEU A 348 1.08 -4.13 3.21
CA LEU A 348 0.54 -2.94 3.84
C LEU A 348 -0.30 -3.29 5.07
N PRO A 349 -0.40 -2.39 6.06
CA PRO A 349 -1.35 -2.51 7.17
C PRO A 349 -2.81 -2.67 6.75
N ASP A 350 -3.66 -3.12 7.67
CA ASP A 350 -5.08 -3.39 7.43
C ASP A 350 -5.86 -2.15 6.96
N GLU A 351 -5.46 -0.93 7.34
CA GLU A 351 -6.13 0.28 6.87
C GLU A 351 -6.12 0.43 5.34
N TYR A 352 -5.20 -0.22 4.63
CA TYR A 352 -5.09 -0.17 3.16
C TYR A 352 -5.88 -1.25 2.41
N TYR A 353 -6.60 -2.10 3.16
CA TYR A 353 -7.37 -3.24 2.65
C TYR A 353 -8.85 -3.24 3.04
N ALA A 354 -9.27 -2.22 3.79
CA ALA A 354 -10.64 -2.04 4.29
C ALA A 354 -11.65 -1.64 3.20
#